data_AF-A0A9R1MQL5-F1
#
_entry.id   AF-A0A9R1MQL5-F1
#
_cell.length_a   1.000
_cell.length_b   1.000
_cell.length_c   1.000
_cell.angle_alpha   90.00
_cell.angle_beta   90.00
_cell.angle_gamma   90.00
#
_symmetry.space_group_name_H-M   'P 1'
#
loop_
_entity.id
_entity.type
_entity.pdbx_description
1 polymer ?
#
loop_
_entity_poly.entity_id
_entity_poly.type
_entity_poly.pdbx_seq_one_letter_code
_entity_poly.pdbx_strand_id
1 'polypeptide(L)'
;MGGTASRSAPMTCDDLPVLWYSKLVRSRRVLNVGKVFFDGLVCNVEILPMCFDKDGLANVLIVSVGVTLDRHLRSFAGTHVSLEILDATGQHTVFHKDSDQEEDRFYMLTMYVRRCELEASSCVCASDTLTIRCTLEKKQQATKRPHLLGILFKPNAVQEPPQVAMDGSHTLTVGSFSELCAALRAEGDGIYSRHFAIGGGSRWYLKFCPKYHGRSFLCLGRGRMAKGEMPMTVEFSFDLKGVVNHRSQKMTHTFDRDNDDFFYDLEQIRRTSPMQDDSLLVRCCLTVVMPEETPIAVPMCSSESVLTPRLSAMHG
;
A
#
# COMPACT_ATOMS: atom_id res chain seq x y z
N MET A 1 23.76 15.78 6.59
CA MET A 1 22.38 16.01 6.11
C MET A 1 22.16 15.17 4.87
N GLY A 2 21.46 14.06 5.00
CA GLY A 2 21.08 13.19 3.89
C GLY A 2 19.87 12.40 4.35
N GLY A 3 18.68 12.94 4.14
CA GLY A 3 17.44 12.25 4.46
C GLY A 3 17.28 11.09 3.47
N THR A 4 17.45 9.86 3.94
CA THR A 4 17.02 8.68 3.21
C THR A 4 15.50 8.71 3.12
N ALA A 5 14.99 9.15 1.95
CA ALA A 5 13.58 9.04 1.63
C ALA A 5 13.19 7.56 1.65
N SER A 6 12.50 7.17 2.72
CA SER A 6 11.88 5.86 2.90
C SER A 6 10.79 5.73 1.82
N ARG A 7 11.07 4.97 0.76
CA ARG A 7 10.13 4.87 -0.37
C ARG A 7 9.03 3.87 -0.01
N SER A 8 7.84 4.43 0.15
CA SER A 8 6.55 3.75 0.24
C SER A 8 6.29 2.85 -0.97
N ALA A 9 5.22 2.03 -0.90
CA ALA A 9 4.71 1.32 -2.06
C ALA A 9 4.57 2.31 -3.25
N PRO A 10 4.98 1.92 -4.47
CA PRO A 10 4.95 2.82 -5.61
C PRO A 10 3.54 3.36 -5.81
N MET A 11 3.43 4.69 -5.89
CA MET A 11 2.21 5.40 -6.24
C MET A 11 1.56 4.74 -7.46
N THR A 12 0.28 4.41 -7.35
CA THR A 12 -0.51 3.96 -8.50
C THR A 12 -1.36 5.11 -8.98
N CYS A 13 -1.27 5.40 -10.28
CA CYS A 13 -2.01 6.45 -10.95
C CYS A 13 -2.62 5.85 -12.21
N ASP A 14 -3.95 5.75 -12.24
CA ASP A 14 -4.69 5.17 -13.35
C ASP A 14 -5.63 6.23 -13.95
N ASP A 15 -5.50 6.44 -15.26
CA ASP A 15 -6.40 7.28 -16.06
C ASP A 15 -7.53 6.41 -16.62
N LEU A 16 -8.75 6.69 -16.18
CA LEU A 16 -9.97 5.94 -16.49
C LEU A 16 -10.86 6.73 -17.47
N PRO A 17 -10.94 6.30 -18.74
CA PRO A 17 -11.81 6.96 -19.71
C PRO A 17 -13.27 6.58 -19.47
N VAL A 18 -14.11 7.58 -19.29
CA VAL A 18 -15.57 7.48 -19.28
C VAL A 18 -16.06 7.68 -20.70
N LEU A 19 -16.51 6.59 -21.32
CA LEU A 19 -17.05 6.61 -22.67
C LEU A 19 -18.54 6.98 -22.66
N TRP A 20 -18.99 7.67 -23.71
CA TRP A 20 -20.38 8.06 -23.91
C TRP A 20 -20.92 9.00 -22.83
N TYR A 21 -20.20 10.09 -22.58
CA TYR A 21 -20.60 11.12 -21.62
C TYR A 21 -22.05 11.60 -21.84
N SER A 22 -22.47 11.79 -23.09
CA SER A 22 -23.84 12.17 -23.45
C SER A 22 -24.90 11.17 -22.97
N LYS A 23 -24.57 9.87 -22.91
CA LYS A 23 -25.45 8.84 -22.34
C LYS A 23 -25.39 8.84 -20.83
N LEU A 24 -24.20 9.05 -20.25
CA LEU A 24 -24.00 9.14 -18.81
C LEU A 24 -24.89 10.24 -18.20
N VAL A 25 -24.89 11.45 -18.75
CA VAL A 25 -25.69 12.57 -18.20
C VAL A 25 -27.20 12.34 -18.31
N ARG A 26 -27.66 11.36 -19.10
CA ARG A 26 -29.07 10.94 -19.19
C ARG A 26 -29.38 9.72 -18.32
N SER A 27 -28.36 9.04 -17.80
CA SER A 27 -28.51 7.84 -16.98
C SER A 27 -28.91 8.20 -15.56
N ARG A 28 -29.96 7.55 -15.05
CA ARG A 28 -30.36 7.62 -13.62
C ARG A 28 -29.71 6.56 -12.75
N ARG A 29 -28.73 5.83 -13.30
CA ARG A 29 -28.03 4.73 -12.61
C ARG A 29 -26.60 5.13 -12.31
N VAL A 30 -26.07 4.61 -11.20
CA VAL A 30 -24.64 4.62 -10.91
C VAL A 30 -23.93 3.87 -12.03
N LEU A 31 -22.89 4.49 -12.59
CA LEU A 31 -22.02 3.87 -13.58
C LEU A 31 -20.68 3.52 -12.91
N ASN A 32 -20.30 2.25 -12.97
CA ASN A 32 -18.94 1.84 -12.64
C ASN A 32 -18.03 2.18 -13.83
N VAL A 33 -17.09 3.10 -13.62
CA VAL A 33 -16.16 3.58 -14.65
C VAL A 33 -14.97 2.65 -14.77
N GLY A 34 -14.53 2.07 -13.66
CA GLY A 34 -13.38 1.18 -13.65
C GLY A 34 -12.98 0.76 -12.25
N LYS A 35 -11.92 -0.04 -12.20
CA LYS A 35 -11.32 -0.54 -10.96
C LYS A 35 -9.83 -0.20 -10.94
N VAL A 36 -9.40 0.42 -9.86
CA VAL A 36 -7.99 0.67 -9.55
C VAL A 36 -7.55 -0.32 -8.48
N PHE A 37 -6.38 -0.90 -8.67
CA PHE A 37 -5.82 -1.90 -7.76
C PHE A 37 -4.57 -1.32 -7.09
N PHE A 38 -4.58 -1.26 -5.76
CA PHE A 38 -3.48 -0.65 -5.00
C PHE A 38 -3.23 -1.40 -3.70
N ASP A 39 -2.02 -1.91 -3.49
CA ASP A 39 -1.63 -2.65 -2.28
C ASP A 39 -2.62 -3.78 -1.88
N GLY A 40 -3.23 -4.42 -2.89
CA GLY A 40 -4.25 -5.45 -2.73
C GLY A 40 -5.68 -4.93 -2.54
N LEU A 41 -5.87 -3.64 -2.34
CA LEU A 41 -7.19 -3.01 -2.32
C LEU A 41 -7.75 -2.91 -3.73
N VAL A 42 -9.06 -3.12 -3.83
CA VAL A 42 -9.82 -2.86 -5.06
C VAL A 42 -10.71 -1.67 -4.85
N CYS A 43 -10.39 -0.60 -5.57
CA CYS A 43 -11.10 0.66 -5.56
C CYS A 43 -11.99 0.75 -6.79
N ASN A 44 -13.31 0.77 -6.60
CA ASN A 44 -14.26 1.05 -7.67
C ASN A 44 -14.37 2.56 -7.86
N VAL A 45 -14.18 3.02 -9.09
CA VAL A 45 -14.46 4.40 -9.46
C VAL A 45 -15.84 4.44 -10.10
N GLU A 46 -16.72 5.26 -9.55
CA GLU A 46 -18.13 5.33 -9.92
C GLU A 46 -18.55 6.77 -10.22
N ILE A 47 -19.54 6.92 -11.09
CA ILE A 47 -20.21 8.19 -11.33
C ILE A 47 -21.71 8.01 -11.12
N LEU A 48 -22.28 8.90 -10.30
CA LEU A 48 -23.71 9.02 -10.08
C LEU A 48 -24.21 10.37 -10.62
N PRO A 49 -24.94 10.36 -11.75
CA PRO A 49 -25.62 11.55 -12.26
C PRO A 49 -26.85 11.89 -11.42
N MET A 50 -26.99 13.15 -11.02
CA MET A 50 -28.03 13.65 -10.11
C MET A 50 -28.60 14.99 -10.60
N CYS A 51 -29.70 15.41 -9.98
CA CYS A 51 -30.31 16.73 -10.18
C CYS A 51 -30.68 16.98 -11.64
N PHE A 52 -31.54 16.15 -12.22
CA PHE A 52 -31.92 16.23 -13.63
C PHE A 52 -32.76 17.48 -13.94
N ASP A 53 -32.43 18.17 -15.02
CA ASP A 53 -33.18 19.30 -15.53
C ASP A 53 -34.44 18.88 -16.31
N LYS A 54 -35.15 19.86 -16.88
CA LYS A 54 -36.38 19.64 -17.66
C LYS A 54 -36.14 18.82 -18.94
N ASP A 55 -34.92 18.84 -19.46
CA ASP A 55 -34.52 18.10 -20.66
C ASP A 55 -34.03 16.68 -20.32
N GLY A 56 -34.08 16.31 -19.02
CA GLY A 56 -33.69 14.99 -18.53
C GLY A 56 -32.18 14.81 -18.44
N LEU A 57 -31.41 15.90 -18.34
CA LEU A 57 -29.96 15.88 -18.23
C LEU A 57 -29.53 16.17 -16.79
N ALA A 58 -28.61 15.37 -16.26
CA ALA A 58 -28.07 15.54 -14.92
C ALA A 58 -27.31 16.88 -14.81
N ASN A 59 -27.65 17.69 -13.81
CA ASN A 59 -26.95 18.94 -13.55
C ASN A 59 -25.69 18.73 -12.69
N VAL A 60 -25.65 17.63 -11.92
CA VAL A 60 -24.53 17.29 -11.02
C VAL A 60 -24.06 15.87 -11.31
N LEU A 61 -22.75 15.69 -11.40
CA LEU A 61 -22.10 14.39 -11.42
C LEU A 61 -21.35 14.21 -10.10
N ILE A 62 -21.70 13.14 -9.38
CA ILE A 62 -21.00 12.71 -8.19
C ILE A 62 -19.98 11.66 -8.64
N VAL A 63 -18.69 11.99 -8.56
CA VAL A 63 -17.60 11.05 -8.85
C VAL A 63 -17.09 10.50 -7.53
N SER A 64 -17.13 9.19 -7.35
CA SER A 64 -16.67 8.55 -6.13
C SER A 64 -15.64 7.46 -6.41
N VAL A 65 -14.73 7.26 -5.46
CA VAL A 65 -13.88 6.09 -5.39
C VAL A 65 -14.15 5.38 -4.08
N GLY A 66 -14.71 4.18 -4.19
CA GLY A 66 -15.09 3.34 -3.05
C GLY A 66 -14.17 2.13 -2.95
N VAL A 67 -13.71 1.82 -1.74
CA VAL A 67 -12.92 0.62 -1.48
C VAL A 67 -13.86 -0.54 -1.26
N THR A 68 -13.73 -1.61 -2.06
CA THR A 68 -14.41 -2.86 -1.76
C THR A 68 -13.64 -3.55 -0.64
N LEU A 69 -14.07 -3.39 0.61
CA LEU A 69 -13.54 -4.15 1.72
C LEU A 69 -14.07 -5.58 1.65
N ASP A 70 -13.32 -6.47 1.02
CA ASP A 70 -13.50 -7.90 1.26
C ASP A 70 -12.86 -8.27 2.60
N ARG A 71 -13.38 -9.29 3.28
CA ARG A 71 -12.94 -9.78 4.61
C ARG A 71 -11.48 -10.26 4.63
N HIS A 72 -10.84 -10.34 3.47
CA HIS A 72 -9.45 -10.72 3.27
C HIS A 72 -8.53 -9.55 2.89
N LEU A 73 -9.05 -8.32 2.83
CA LEU A 73 -8.29 -7.13 2.44
C LEU A 73 -7.88 -6.27 3.62
N ARG A 74 -6.70 -5.67 3.48
CA ARG A 74 -5.98 -4.93 4.52
C ARG A 74 -6.67 -3.64 4.95
N SER A 75 -6.16 -3.07 6.04
CA SER A 75 -6.50 -1.73 6.49
C SER A 75 -6.25 -0.68 5.41
N PHE A 76 -7.23 0.20 5.22
CA PHE A 76 -7.11 1.41 4.39
C PHE A 76 -6.27 2.50 5.08
N ALA A 77 -5.85 2.28 6.34
CA ALA A 77 -5.10 3.24 7.13
C ALA A 77 -3.82 3.72 6.42
N GLY A 78 -3.59 5.03 6.45
CA GLY A 78 -2.44 5.67 5.80
C GLY A 78 -2.49 5.68 4.27
N THR A 79 -3.57 5.20 3.64
CA THR A 79 -3.76 5.34 2.19
C THR A 79 -4.36 6.70 1.90
N HIS A 80 -3.62 7.50 1.16
CA HIS A 80 -4.10 8.75 0.60
C HIS A 80 -4.65 8.48 -0.80
N VAL A 81 -5.85 8.97 -1.07
CA VAL A 81 -6.50 8.85 -2.38
C VAL A 81 -6.76 10.23 -2.93
N SER A 82 -6.42 10.43 -4.20
CA SER A 82 -6.87 11.59 -4.97
C SER A 82 -7.76 11.18 -6.13
N LEU A 83 -8.73 12.03 -6.40
CA LEU A 83 -9.61 11.97 -7.57
C LEU A 83 -9.48 13.26 -8.36
N GLU A 84 -9.19 13.11 -9.64
CA GLU A 84 -8.98 14.21 -10.57
C GLU A 84 -9.87 14.01 -11.80
N ILE A 85 -10.43 15.11 -12.32
CA ILE A 85 -11.00 15.15 -13.67
C ILE A 85 -10.07 15.99 -14.52
N LEU A 86 -9.68 15.43 -15.66
CA LEU A 86 -8.75 16.06 -16.58
C LEU A 86 -9.49 16.83 -17.67
N ASP A 87 -8.77 17.76 -18.29
CA ASP A 87 -9.20 18.42 -19.51
C ASP A 87 -9.31 17.43 -20.69
N ALA A 88 -9.86 17.87 -21.82
CA ALA A 88 -10.06 17.04 -23.00
C ALA A 88 -8.75 16.51 -23.62
N THR A 89 -7.60 17.09 -23.25
CA THR A 89 -6.28 16.57 -23.67
C THR A 89 -5.81 15.41 -22.80
N GLY A 90 -6.39 15.24 -21.60
CA GLY A 90 -5.94 14.28 -20.59
C GLY A 90 -4.65 14.69 -19.88
N GLN A 91 -4.18 15.92 -20.06
CA GLN A 91 -2.89 16.36 -19.51
C GLN A 91 -3.04 17.22 -18.26
N HIS A 92 -4.12 17.99 -18.16
CA HIS A 92 -4.28 18.99 -17.10
C HIS A 92 -5.44 18.66 -16.18
N THR A 93 -5.19 18.72 -14.88
CA THR A 93 -6.22 18.57 -13.86
C THR A 93 -7.09 19.82 -13.81
N VAL A 94 -8.41 19.64 -13.94
CA VAL A 94 -9.41 20.72 -13.86
C VAL A 94 -10.16 20.67 -12.54
N PHE A 95 -10.59 19.47 -12.12
CA PHE A 95 -11.19 19.25 -10.81
C PHE A 95 -10.34 18.28 -10.03
N HIS A 96 -10.22 18.50 -8.73
CA HIS A 96 -9.35 17.74 -7.85
C HIS A 96 -9.98 17.59 -6.48
N LYS A 97 -9.85 16.41 -5.89
CA LYS A 97 -10.18 16.15 -4.50
C LYS A 97 -9.26 15.11 -3.88
N ASP A 98 -8.73 15.42 -2.71
CA ASP A 98 -7.95 14.49 -1.89
C ASP A 98 -8.78 13.93 -0.74
N SER A 99 -8.39 12.75 -0.25
CA SER A 99 -8.88 12.18 1.01
C SER A 99 -8.31 12.97 2.19
N ASP A 100 -9.18 13.50 3.05
CA ASP A 100 -8.77 14.14 4.30
C ASP A 100 -8.15 13.11 5.26
N GLN A 101 -7.04 13.48 5.91
CA GLN A 101 -6.23 12.55 6.73
C GLN A 101 -6.89 12.08 8.03
N GLU A 102 -8.01 12.65 8.45
CA GLU A 102 -8.49 12.52 9.84
C GLU A 102 -9.62 11.51 10.07
N GLU A 103 -10.22 10.94 9.02
CA GLU A 103 -11.31 9.99 9.21
C GLU A 103 -10.97 8.59 8.71
N ASP A 104 -10.40 7.81 9.64
CA ASP A 104 -10.15 6.36 9.62
C ASP A 104 -11.38 5.47 9.29
N ARG A 105 -12.48 6.06 8.80
CA ARG A 105 -13.78 5.40 8.58
C ARG A 105 -14.40 5.66 7.20
N PHE A 106 -13.84 6.53 6.35
CA PHE A 106 -14.44 6.77 5.05
C PHE A 106 -13.94 5.78 4.00
N TYR A 107 -14.78 4.77 3.75
CA TYR A 107 -14.61 3.77 2.69
C TYR A 107 -14.85 4.33 1.27
N MET A 108 -15.07 5.64 1.13
CA MET A 108 -15.43 6.27 -0.14
C MET A 108 -15.03 7.76 -0.16
N LEU A 109 -14.17 8.16 -1.10
CA LEU A 109 -13.90 9.56 -1.42
C LEU A 109 -14.88 10.02 -2.50
N THR A 110 -15.50 11.19 -2.34
CA THR A 110 -16.55 11.69 -3.25
C THR A 110 -16.33 13.15 -3.65
N MET A 111 -16.29 13.42 -4.95
CA MET A 111 -16.21 14.73 -5.57
C MET A 111 -17.53 15.07 -6.28
N TYR A 112 -18.00 16.31 -6.13
CA TYR A 112 -19.22 16.81 -6.76
C TYR A 112 -18.85 17.82 -7.84
N VAL A 113 -19.30 17.60 -9.07
CA VAL A 113 -18.98 18.47 -10.21
C VAL A 113 -20.25 18.83 -10.95
N ARG A 114 -20.42 20.11 -11.28
CA ARG A 114 -21.57 20.55 -12.10
C ARG A 114 -21.31 20.26 -13.57
N ARG A 115 -22.34 19.78 -14.26
CA ARG A 115 -22.28 19.49 -15.70
C ARG A 115 -21.83 20.73 -16.49
N CYS A 116 -22.41 21.88 -16.22
CA CYS A 116 -22.09 23.11 -16.93
C CYS A 116 -20.64 23.56 -16.72
N GLU A 117 -20.05 23.33 -15.54
CA GLU A 117 -18.64 23.62 -15.29
C GLU A 117 -17.74 22.66 -16.06
N LEU A 118 -18.08 21.37 -16.04
CA LEU A 118 -17.33 20.33 -16.74
C LEU A 118 -17.32 20.57 -18.26
N GLU A 119 -18.46 20.97 -18.83
CA GLU A 119 -18.59 21.34 -20.25
C GLU A 119 -17.85 22.65 -20.57
N ALA A 120 -17.97 23.68 -19.72
CA ALA A 120 -17.30 24.97 -19.93
C ALA A 120 -15.78 24.89 -19.79
N SER A 121 -15.28 24.00 -18.92
CA SER A 121 -13.85 23.77 -18.68
C SER A 121 -13.23 22.79 -19.67
N SER A 122 -13.92 22.46 -20.78
CA SER A 122 -13.42 21.58 -21.84
C SER A 122 -12.95 20.22 -21.31
N CYS A 123 -13.61 19.65 -20.30
CA CYS A 123 -13.28 18.31 -19.78
C CYS A 123 -13.90 17.18 -20.62
N VAL A 124 -14.91 17.50 -21.44
CA VAL A 124 -15.50 16.53 -22.38
C VAL A 124 -14.81 16.68 -23.74
N CYS A 125 -14.16 15.62 -24.22
CA CYS A 125 -13.57 15.62 -25.56
C CYS A 125 -14.67 15.60 -26.64
N ALA A 126 -14.31 16.01 -27.86
CA ALA A 126 -15.19 15.91 -29.02
C ALA A 126 -15.68 14.49 -29.31
N SER A 127 -14.96 13.47 -28.83
CA SER A 127 -15.34 12.05 -28.89
C SER A 127 -16.36 11.62 -27.83
N ASP A 128 -16.98 12.55 -27.11
CA ASP A 128 -17.96 12.26 -26.04
C ASP A 128 -17.35 11.44 -24.88
N THR A 129 -16.12 11.81 -24.50
CA THR A 129 -15.32 11.14 -23.47
C THR A 129 -14.91 12.11 -22.37
N LEU A 130 -14.87 11.60 -21.14
CA LEU A 130 -14.39 12.30 -19.95
C LEU A 130 -13.29 11.45 -19.30
N THR A 131 -12.19 12.04 -18.83
CA THR A 131 -11.12 11.29 -18.18
C THR A 131 -11.08 11.55 -16.70
N ILE A 132 -11.15 10.48 -15.90
CA ILE A 132 -10.96 10.53 -14.45
C ILE A 132 -9.61 9.91 -14.13
N ARG A 133 -8.75 10.65 -13.44
CA ARG A 133 -7.50 10.14 -12.89
C ARG A 133 -7.72 9.82 -11.43
N CYS A 134 -7.33 8.61 -11.03
CA CYS A 134 -7.33 8.20 -9.63
C CYS A 134 -5.91 7.85 -9.21
N THR A 135 -5.44 8.51 -8.16
CA THR A 135 -4.14 8.23 -7.57
C THR A 135 -4.32 7.63 -6.18
N LEU A 136 -3.61 6.55 -5.90
CA LEU A 136 -3.45 6.02 -4.56
C LEU A 136 -1.98 6.01 -4.15
N GLU A 137 -1.74 6.51 -2.95
CA GLU A 137 -0.42 6.60 -2.34
C GLU A 137 -0.49 6.15 -0.89
N LYS A 138 0.43 5.29 -0.46
CA LYS A 138 0.56 4.93 0.95
C LYS A 138 1.50 5.94 1.60
N LYS A 139 0.93 6.91 2.32
CA LYS A 139 1.71 7.86 3.12
C LYS A 139 2.08 7.12 4.42
N GLN A 140 3.37 6.97 4.69
CA GLN A 140 3.80 6.45 5.99
C GLN A 140 3.20 7.37 7.05
N GLN A 141 2.34 6.81 7.92
CA GLN A 141 1.98 7.52 9.14
C GLN A 141 3.29 7.81 9.84
N ALA A 142 3.58 9.10 10.05
CA ALA A 142 4.57 9.48 11.04
C ALA A 142 4.03 8.91 12.35
N THR A 143 4.57 7.75 12.77
CA THR A 143 4.24 7.15 14.05
C THR A 143 4.47 8.23 15.09
N LYS A 144 3.39 8.86 15.59
CA LYS A 144 3.45 9.59 16.84
C LYS A 144 3.83 8.52 17.84
N ARG A 145 5.11 8.50 18.22
CA ARG A 145 5.64 7.65 19.28
C ARG A 145 4.64 7.69 20.42
N PRO A 146 4.03 6.57 20.81
CA PRO A 146 3.48 6.48 22.14
C PRO A 146 4.69 6.66 23.06
N HIS A 147 4.80 7.82 23.71
CA HIS A 147 5.64 7.95 24.89
C HIS A 147 5.03 7.05 25.97
N LEU A 148 5.40 5.76 25.94
CA LEU A 148 5.14 4.86 27.05
C LEU A 148 6.46 4.59 27.76
N LEU A 149 6.45 4.95 29.04
CA LEU A 149 7.55 4.86 29.98
C LEU A 149 8.22 3.49 29.98
N GLY A 150 9.51 3.53 30.27
CA GLY A 150 10.40 2.39 30.25
C GLY A 150 10.00 1.26 31.19
N ILE A 151 10.31 0.05 30.73
CA ILE A 151 10.44 -1.12 31.58
C ILE A 151 11.88 -1.60 31.44
N LEU A 152 12.58 -1.59 32.57
CA LEU A 152 13.96 -2.03 32.79
C LEU A 152 14.25 -3.39 32.14
N PHE A 153 15.24 -3.43 31.25
CA PHE A 153 15.96 -4.67 30.96
C PHE A 153 16.92 -4.97 32.11
N LYS A 154 16.82 -6.18 32.70
CA LYS A 154 17.94 -6.78 33.44
C LYS A 154 18.77 -7.60 32.45
N PRO A 155 20.10 -7.41 32.37
CA PRO A 155 20.96 -8.31 31.64
C PRO A 155 21.32 -9.49 32.54
N ASN A 156 21.23 -10.71 32.02
CA ASN A 156 22.24 -11.76 32.20
C ASN A 156 21.72 -13.07 31.60
N ALA A 157 22.22 -13.41 30.42
CA ALA A 157 22.68 -14.75 30.09
C ALA A 157 23.52 -14.63 28.81
N VAL A 158 24.81 -14.92 28.95
CA VAL A 158 25.70 -15.17 27.81
C VAL A 158 25.21 -16.45 27.14
N GLN A 159 24.62 -16.30 25.96
CA GLN A 159 24.59 -17.33 24.93
C GLN A 159 25.10 -16.66 23.65
N GLU A 160 26.11 -17.26 23.04
CA GLU A 160 26.61 -16.85 21.73
C GLU A 160 25.42 -16.72 20.76
N PRO A 161 25.28 -15.60 20.04
CA PRO A 161 24.13 -15.41 19.18
C PRO A 161 24.18 -16.42 18.02
N PRO A 162 23.12 -17.21 17.79
CA PRO A 162 22.99 -17.89 16.50
C PRO A 162 22.95 -16.78 15.44
N GLN A 163 23.80 -16.90 14.41
CA GLN A 163 23.87 -15.93 13.31
C GLN A 163 22.46 -15.66 12.79
N VAL A 164 21.92 -14.48 13.12
CA VAL A 164 20.60 -14.07 12.69
C VAL A 164 20.71 -13.69 11.22
N ALA A 165 20.17 -14.52 10.34
CA ALA A 165 20.02 -14.15 8.94
C ALA A 165 19.03 -12.98 8.85
N MET A 166 19.57 -11.79 8.63
CA MET A 166 18.82 -10.54 8.41
C MET A 166 18.31 -10.43 6.98
N ASP A 167 18.86 -11.25 6.09
CA ASP A 167 18.43 -11.45 4.72
C ASP A 167 18.24 -12.93 4.43
N GLY A 168 17.42 -13.23 3.44
CA GLY A 168 17.17 -14.60 3.02
C GLY A 168 16.28 -14.66 1.79
N SER A 169 16.02 -15.88 1.32
CA SER A 169 15.06 -16.10 0.25
C SER A 169 14.22 -17.34 0.47
N HIS A 170 13.00 -17.32 -0.05
CA HIS A 170 12.08 -18.45 -0.02
C HIS A 170 11.42 -18.64 -1.37
N THR A 171 11.18 -19.90 -1.74
CA THR A 171 10.62 -20.25 -3.04
C THR A 171 9.26 -20.93 -2.88
N LEU A 172 8.25 -20.40 -3.55
CA LEU A 172 6.97 -21.05 -3.80
C LEU A 172 7.01 -21.68 -5.20
N THR A 173 6.68 -22.96 -5.28
CA THR A 173 6.53 -23.68 -6.55
C THR A 173 5.09 -24.11 -6.71
N VAL A 174 4.51 -23.79 -7.86
CA VAL A 174 3.15 -24.15 -8.26
C VAL A 174 3.29 -25.05 -9.48
N GLY A 175 2.87 -26.30 -9.35
CA GLY A 175 2.68 -27.21 -10.49
C GLY A 175 1.20 -27.27 -10.87
N SER A 176 0.92 -27.76 -12.07
CA SER A 176 -0.44 -27.91 -12.60
C SER A 176 -1.29 -26.65 -12.43
N PHE A 177 -0.76 -25.51 -12.86
CA PHE A 177 -1.37 -24.19 -12.67
C PHE A 177 -2.82 -24.12 -13.18
N SER A 178 -3.10 -24.75 -14.31
CA SER A 178 -4.40 -24.84 -14.95
C SER A 178 -5.41 -25.61 -14.10
N GLU A 179 -5.02 -26.76 -13.56
CA GLU A 179 -5.83 -27.56 -12.64
C GLU A 179 -6.09 -26.80 -11.33
N LEU A 180 -5.07 -26.09 -10.81
CA LEU A 180 -5.23 -25.25 -9.64
C LEU A 180 -6.25 -24.13 -9.88
N CYS A 181 -6.18 -23.45 -11.03
CA CYS A 181 -7.15 -22.41 -11.40
C CYS A 181 -8.57 -22.97 -11.55
N ALA A 182 -8.71 -24.21 -12.03
CA ALA A 182 -10.01 -24.87 -12.13
C ALA A 182 -10.56 -25.33 -10.77
N ALA A 183 -9.67 -25.71 -9.84
CA ALA A 183 -10.04 -26.19 -8.51
C ALA A 183 -10.44 -25.05 -7.56
N LEU A 184 -9.77 -23.89 -7.64
CA LEU A 184 -10.07 -22.72 -6.81
C LEU A 184 -11.29 -21.99 -7.38
N ARG A 185 -12.43 -22.15 -6.71
CA ARG A 185 -13.73 -21.66 -7.20
C ARG A 185 -14.12 -20.31 -6.63
N ALA A 186 -13.69 -19.99 -5.41
CA ALA A 186 -14.05 -18.73 -4.77
C ALA A 186 -13.05 -17.63 -5.13
N GLU A 187 -13.54 -16.39 -5.11
CA GLU A 187 -12.69 -15.21 -5.29
C GLU A 187 -11.70 -15.12 -4.11
N GLY A 188 -10.41 -14.96 -4.38
CA GLY A 188 -9.39 -14.78 -3.34
C GLY A 188 -8.84 -16.06 -2.72
N ASP A 189 -9.35 -17.21 -3.17
CA ASP A 189 -8.74 -18.50 -2.96
C ASP A 189 -7.30 -18.51 -3.51
N GLY A 190 -6.42 -19.17 -2.79
CA GLY A 190 -5.02 -19.24 -3.16
C GLY A 190 -4.28 -20.36 -2.44
N ILE A 191 -3.04 -20.56 -2.85
CA ILE A 191 -2.12 -21.52 -2.25
C ILE A 191 -1.05 -20.78 -1.45
N TYR A 192 -0.51 -21.47 -0.46
CA TYR A 192 0.45 -20.91 0.46
C TYR A 192 1.77 -21.67 0.39
N SER A 193 2.89 -20.96 0.51
CA SER A 193 4.17 -21.59 0.80
C SER A 193 4.19 -22.11 2.23
N ARG A 194 5.21 -22.90 2.55
CA ARG A 194 5.55 -23.13 3.95
C ARG A 194 5.98 -21.79 4.58
N HIS A 195 5.76 -21.67 5.88
CA HIS A 195 6.31 -20.54 6.61
C HIS A 195 7.84 -20.62 6.61
N PHE A 196 8.50 -19.47 6.51
CA PHE A 196 9.94 -19.32 6.58
C PHE A 196 10.33 -18.22 7.57
N ALA A 197 11.55 -18.24 8.08
CA ALA A 197 12.00 -17.31 9.12
C ALA A 197 13.16 -16.44 8.63
N ILE A 198 13.01 -15.12 8.72
CA ILE A 198 14.04 -14.11 8.42
C ILE A 198 13.88 -12.96 9.40
N GLY A 199 14.97 -12.44 9.96
CA GLY A 199 14.93 -11.32 10.91
C GLY A 199 14.56 -11.71 12.34
N GLY A 200 15.33 -12.60 12.96
CA GLY A 200 15.25 -12.84 14.40
C GLY A 200 14.00 -13.61 14.89
N GLY A 201 13.40 -14.45 14.03
CA GLY A 201 12.28 -15.31 14.39
C GLY A 201 10.92 -14.87 13.83
N SER A 202 10.86 -13.75 13.11
CA SER A 202 9.69 -13.36 12.31
C SER A 202 9.38 -14.44 11.28
N ARG A 203 8.12 -14.88 11.27
CA ARG A 203 7.61 -15.88 10.32
C ARG A 203 6.98 -15.17 9.14
N TRP A 204 7.29 -15.67 7.95
CA TRP A 204 6.83 -15.15 6.68
C TRP A 204 6.19 -16.27 5.86
N TYR A 205 5.33 -15.94 4.91
CA TYR A 205 4.78 -16.87 3.94
C TYR A 205 4.54 -16.17 2.60
N LEU A 206 4.49 -16.96 1.52
CA LEU A 206 4.02 -16.51 0.22
C LEU A 206 2.62 -17.07 -0.01
N LYS A 207 1.70 -16.26 -0.53
CA LYS A 207 0.39 -16.71 -1.01
C LYS A 207 0.27 -16.38 -2.49
N PHE A 208 -0.17 -17.34 -3.30
CA PHE A 208 -0.50 -17.10 -4.71
C PHE A 208 -2.00 -17.24 -4.93
N CYS A 209 -2.62 -16.16 -5.43
CA CYS A 209 -4.03 -16.09 -5.77
C CYS A 209 -4.16 -16.06 -7.30
N PRO A 210 -4.53 -17.17 -7.96
CA PRO A 210 -4.65 -17.17 -9.43
C PRO A 210 -5.81 -16.32 -9.92
N LYS A 211 -6.86 -16.18 -9.10
CA LYS A 211 -8.06 -15.42 -9.43
C LYS A 211 -8.52 -14.57 -8.25
N TYR A 212 -8.28 -13.27 -8.39
CA TYR A 212 -8.80 -12.25 -7.51
C TYR A 212 -9.21 -11.04 -8.36
N HIS A 213 -10.51 -10.78 -8.44
CA HIS A 213 -11.11 -9.74 -9.26
C HIS A 213 -10.67 -9.78 -10.74
N GLY A 214 -10.57 -10.99 -11.28
CA GLY A 214 -10.14 -11.26 -12.66
C GLY A 214 -8.62 -11.20 -12.88
N ARG A 215 -7.85 -10.89 -11.84
CA ARG A 215 -6.39 -10.75 -11.88
C ARG A 215 -5.71 -11.84 -11.05
N SER A 216 -4.41 -12.02 -11.28
CA SER A 216 -3.57 -12.94 -10.50
C SER A 216 -2.62 -12.15 -9.59
N PHE A 217 -2.50 -12.54 -8.32
CA PHE A 217 -1.66 -11.86 -7.35
C PHE A 217 -0.72 -12.81 -6.63
N LEU A 218 0.45 -12.28 -6.31
CA LEU A 218 1.34 -12.84 -5.31
C LEU A 218 1.25 -12.01 -4.03
N CYS A 219 1.27 -12.66 -2.88
CA CYS A 219 1.29 -12.00 -1.59
C CYS A 219 2.51 -12.47 -0.78
N LEU A 220 3.21 -11.54 -0.14
CA LEU A 220 4.17 -11.80 0.92
C LEU A 220 3.51 -11.43 2.25
N GLY A 221 3.26 -12.42 3.10
CA GLY A 221 2.67 -12.20 4.42
C GLY A 221 3.65 -12.41 5.55
N ARG A 222 3.49 -11.63 6.61
CA ARG A 222 4.09 -11.86 7.93
C ARG A 222 3.06 -12.60 8.78
N GLY A 223 3.48 -13.70 9.38
CA GLY A 223 2.63 -14.48 10.28
C GLY A 223 2.12 -13.63 11.44
N ARG A 224 1.00 -14.08 12.04
CA ARG A 224 0.27 -13.36 13.10
C ARG A 224 1.20 -12.72 14.14
N MET A 225 1.15 -11.39 14.21
CA MET A 225 1.92 -10.60 15.17
C MET A 225 1.28 -10.59 16.56
N ALA A 226 2.11 -10.70 17.59
CA ALA A 226 1.67 -10.59 18.97
C ALA A 226 1.29 -9.13 19.32
N LYS A 227 0.41 -8.94 20.31
CA LYS A 227 0.06 -7.60 20.79
C LYS A 227 1.31 -6.94 21.39
N GLY A 228 1.73 -5.80 20.82
CA GLY A 228 2.92 -5.06 21.26
C GLY A 228 4.20 -5.40 20.49
N GLU A 229 4.13 -6.30 19.50
CA GLU A 229 5.23 -6.51 18.55
C GLU A 229 5.41 -5.26 17.68
N MET A 230 6.66 -4.85 17.49
CA MET A 230 6.98 -3.64 16.74
C MET A 230 6.78 -3.86 15.22
N PRO A 231 6.36 -2.82 14.49
CA PRO A 231 6.37 -2.84 13.03
C PRO A 231 7.74 -3.23 12.49
N MET A 232 7.78 -4.05 11.44
CA MET A 232 9.03 -4.49 10.80
C MET A 232 9.08 -4.02 9.37
N THR A 233 10.08 -3.20 9.07
CA THR A 233 10.36 -2.76 7.70
C THR A 233 11.28 -3.76 7.03
N VAL A 234 10.91 -4.17 5.81
CA VAL A 234 11.69 -5.09 5.00
C VAL A 234 11.81 -4.56 3.59
N GLU A 235 12.92 -4.91 2.94
CA GLU A 235 13.12 -4.76 1.51
C GLU A 235 13.03 -6.12 0.85
N PHE A 236 12.31 -6.22 -0.27
CA PHE A 236 12.16 -7.50 -0.96
C PHE A 236 11.97 -7.35 -2.47
N SER A 237 12.10 -8.46 -3.18
CA SER A 237 11.80 -8.57 -4.61
C SER A 237 11.35 -10.00 -4.93
N PHE A 238 10.57 -10.14 -6.00
CA PHE A 238 10.12 -11.44 -6.51
C PHE A 238 10.83 -11.76 -7.83
N ASP A 239 11.51 -12.91 -7.86
CA ASP A 239 12.02 -13.53 -9.08
C ASP A 239 11.04 -14.62 -9.51
N LEU A 240 10.34 -14.38 -10.62
CA LEU A 240 9.44 -15.33 -11.24
C LEU A 240 10.22 -16.08 -12.32
N LYS A 241 10.29 -17.40 -12.22
CA LYS A 241 10.89 -18.27 -13.23
C LYS A 241 9.80 -18.97 -14.04
N GLY A 242 10.02 -19.01 -15.35
CA GLY A 242 9.18 -19.65 -16.35
C GLY A 242 9.87 -19.53 -17.72
N VAL A 243 9.10 -19.54 -18.82
CA VAL A 243 9.65 -19.41 -20.18
C VAL A 243 10.42 -18.09 -20.34
N VAL A 244 9.93 -17.02 -19.73
CA VAL A 244 10.68 -15.76 -19.54
C VAL A 244 10.82 -15.51 -18.05
N ASN A 245 12.06 -15.37 -17.60
CA ASN A 245 12.34 -14.97 -16.22
C ASN A 245 11.97 -13.50 -16.05
N HIS A 246 11.21 -13.20 -15.00
CA HIS A 246 10.87 -11.83 -14.62
C HIS A 246 11.37 -11.56 -13.22
N ARG A 247 11.95 -10.37 -13.01
CA ARG A 247 12.31 -9.89 -11.68
C ARG A 247 11.52 -8.62 -11.40
N SER A 248 10.78 -8.62 -10.31
CA SER A 248 10.08 -7.42 -9.86
C SER A 248 11.08 -6.34 -9.49
N GLN A 249 10.63 -5.09 -9.49
CA GLN A 249 11.38 -4.02 -8.84
C GLN A 249 11.59 -4.35 -7.36
N LYS A 250 12.65 -3.82 -6.77
CA LYS A 250 12.87 -3.93 -5.32
C LYS A 250 11.86 -3.02 -4.62
N MET A 251 11.18 -3.56 -3.61
CA MET A 251 10.14 -2.88 -2.85
C MET A 251 10.55 -2.78 -1.38
N THR A 252 10.05 -1.76 -0.70
CA THR A 252 10.20 -1.59 0.74
C THR A 252 8.81 -1.53 1.37
N HIS A 253 8.59 -2.30 2.43
CA HIS A 253 7.31 -2.34 3.11
C HIS A 253 7.46 -2.51 4.62
N THR A 254 6.61 -1.81 5.38
CA THR A 254 6.54 -1.93 6.84
C THR A 254 5.32 -2.78 7.21
N PHE A 255 5.59 -3.93 7.79
CA PHE A 255 4.58 -4.89 8.25
C PHE A 255 4.24 -4.63 9.71
N ASP A 256 2.96 -4.39 9.99
CA ASP A 256 2.40 -4.19 11.32
C ASP A 256 1.09 -4.98 11.49
N ARG A 257 0.47 -4.88 12.67
CA ARG A 257 -0.74 -5.65 13.00
C ARG A 257 -1.90 -5.45 12.03
N ASP A 258 -2.04 -4.25 11.46
CA ASP A 258 -3.15 -3.89 10.58
C ASP A 258 -2.76 -4.00 9.10
N ASN A 259 -1.48 -4.32 8.84
CA ASN A 259 -0.84 -4.38 7.54
C ASN A 259 0.19 -5.53 7.50
N ASP A 260 -0.28 -6.77 7.64
CA ASP A 260 0.54 -7.97 7.78
C ASP A 260 0.83 -8.70 6.45
N ASP A 261 0.24 -8.26 5.34
CA ASP A 261 0.47 -8.80 4.01
C ASP A 261 1.15 -7.77 3.08
N PHE A 262 1.58 -8.17 1.88
CA PHE A 262 1.97 -7.30 0.76
C PHE A 262 1.50 -7.93 -0.56
N PHE A 263 0.69 -7.26 -1.38
CA PHE A 263 0.18 -7.82 -2.64
C PHE A 263 0.92 -7.26 -3.87
N TYR A 264 1.35 -8.14 -4.76
CA TYR A 264 2.01 -7.84 -6.02
C TYR A 264 1.15 -8.35 -7.18
N ASP A 265 0.70 -7.43 -8.03
CA ASP A 265 -0.12 -7.70 -9.21
C ASP A 265 0.75 -8.32 -10.33
N LEU A 266 0.32 -9.49 -10.83
CA LEU A 266 1.01 -10.24 -11.88
C LEU A 266 0.50 -9.92 -13.29
N GLU A 267 -0.51 -9.06 -13.46
CA GLU A 267 -1.06 -8.69 -14.77
C GLU A 267 0.00 -8.07 -15.71
N GLN A 268 1.01 -7.39 -15.16
CA GLN A 268 2.13 -6.85 -15.94
C GLN A 268 2.95 -7.95 -16.65
N ILE A 269 2.82 -9.20 -16.22
CA ILE A 269 3.61 -10.36 -16.67
C ILE A 269 2.74 -11.40 -17.38
N ARG A 270 1.40 -11.26 -17.36
CA ARG A 270 0.47 -12.17 -18.07
C ARG A 270 0.76 -12.27 -19.57
N ARG A 271 1.27 -11.20 -20.20
CA ARG A 271 1.59 -11.17 -21.64
C ARG A 271 2.91 -11.85 -22.01
N THR A 272 3.79 -12.15 -21.04
CA THR A 272 5.15 -12.70 -21.26
C THR A 272 5.35 -14.09 -20.66
N SER A 273 4.25 -14.79 -20.40
CA SER A 273 4.22 -16.26 -20.35
C SER A 273 5.19 -17.00 -19.39
N PRO A 274 5.40 -16.60 -18.13
CA PRO A 274 6.03 -17.49 -17.15
C PRO A 274 5.19 -18.74 -16.86
N MET A 275 3.92 -18.77 -17.30
CA MET A 275 2.93 -19.80 -16.98
C MET A 275 2.66 -20.77 -18.14
N GLN A 276 3.47 -20.74 -19.20
CA GLN A 276 3.27 -21.57 -20.41
C GLN A 276 3.46 -23.07 -20.15
N ASP A 277 4.37 -23.43 -19.24
CA ASP A 277 4.68 -24.82 -18.88
C ASP A 277 3.81 -25.32 -17.70
N ASP A 278 2.60 -24.77 -17.59
CA ASP A 278 1.62 -25.08 -16.53
C ASP A 278 2.19 -25.06 -15.11
N SER A 279 3.24 -24.26 -14.90
CA SER A 279 3.97 -24.17 -13.65
C SER A 279 4.41 -22.74 -13.41
N LEU A 280 4.52 -22.37 -12.13
CA LEU A 280 4.97 -21.06 -11.69
C LEU A 280 5.96 -21.27 -10.54
N LEU A 281 7.18 -20.77 -10.69
CA LEU A 281 8.16 -20.74 -9.62
C LEU A 281 8.41 -19.29 -9.23
N VAL A 282 8.16 -18.98 -7.96
CA VAL A 282 8.34 -17.64 -7.39
C VAL A 282 9.37 -17.71 -6.28
N ARG A 283 10.48 -16.99 -6.41
CA ARG A 283 11.45 -16.79 -5.34
C ARG A 283 11.32 -15.38 -4.78
N CYS A 284 11.02 -15.26 -3.50
CA CYS A 284 11.06 -14.00 -2.78
C CYS A 284 12.44 -13.85 -2.12
N CYS A 285 13.15 -12.78 -2.43
CA CYS A 285 14.37 -12.37 -1.72
C CYS A 285 13.99 -11.23 -0.77
N LEU A 286 14.28 -11.37 0.53
CA LEU A 286 13.83 -10.48 1.59
C LEU A 286 14.98 -10.11 2.52
N THR A 287 15.07 -8.85 2.91
CA THR A 287 16.03 -8.31 3.88
C THR A 287 15.30 -7.44 4.88
N VAL A 288 15.56 -7.63 6.18
CA VAL A 288 15.01 -6.78 7.23
C VAL A 288 15.83 -5.51 7.37
N VAL A 289 15.16 -4.37 7.35
CA VAL A 289 15.76 -3.05 7.54
C VAL A 289 15.78 -2.75 9.02
N MET A 290 16.97 -2.74 9.62
CA MET A 290 17.14 -2.33 11.01
C MET A 290 16.99 -0.81 11.14
N PRO A 291 16.29 -0.31 12.16
CA PRO A 291 16.35 1.11 12.50
C PRO A 291 17.80 1.45 12.90
N GLU A 292 18.35 2.53 12.34
CA GLU A 292 19.67 3.02 12.75
C GLU A 292 19.65 3.31 14.27
N GLU A 293 20.56 2.67 15.01
CA GLU A 293 20.84 3.05 16.38
C GLU A 293 21.49 4.43 16.36
N THR A 294 20.73 5.48 16.66
CA THR A 294 21.33 6.77 17.00
C THR A 294 22.30 6.54 18.16
N PRO A 295 23.60 6.85 18.01
CA PRO A 295 24.55 6.73 19.12
C PRO A 295 24.03 7.57 20.27
N ILE A 296 23.76 6.92 21.40
CA ILE A 296 23.49 7.63 22.65
C ILE A 296 24.77 8.40 22.93
N ALA A 297 24.74 9.72 22.73
CA ALA A 297 25.78 10.59 23.21
C ALA A 297 25.84 10.40 24.72
N VAL A 298 26.82 9.63 25.19
CA VAL A 298 27.15 9.54 26.60
C VAL A 298 27.48 10.97 27.02
N PRO A 299 26.72 11.58 27.94
CA PRO A 299 27.10 12.89 28.45
C PRO A 299 28.45 12.68 29.14
N MET A 300 29.52 13.25 28.58
CA MET A 300 30.75 13.40 29.34
C MET A 300 30.41 14.26 30.55
N CYS A 301 30.43 13.66 31.72
CA CYS A 301 30.29 14.36 32.99
C CYS A 301 31.53 15.27 33.10
N SER A 302 31.36 16.57 32.85
CA SER A 302 32.39 17.57 33.12
C SER A 302 32.59 17.62 34.64
N SER A 303 33.72 17.10 35.09
CA SER A 303 34.18 17.24 36.46
C SER A 303 34.60 18.68 36.72
N GLU A 304 33.64 19.53 37.08
CA GLU A 304 33.92 20.78 37.81
C GLU A 304 33.41 20.62 39.25
N SER A 305 34.26 20.10 40.12
CA SER A 305 34.08 20.25 41.57
C SER A 305 34.68 21.59 41.99
N VAL A 306 33.83 22.59 42.26
CA VAL A 306 34.24 23.77 43.03
C VAL A 306 33.38 23.80 44.28
N LEU A 307 33.91 23.25 45.36
CA LEU A 307 33.46 23.50 46.72
C LEU A 307 34.52 24.38 47.39
N THR A 308 34.27 25.69 47.41
CA THR A 308 34.99 26.64 48.26
C THR A 308 34.39 26.62 49.67
N PRO A 309 35.16 26.33 50.72
CA PRO A 309 34.67 26.48 52.09
C PRO A 309 34.78 27.94 52.54
N ARG A 310 33.67 28.54 52.99
CA ARG A 310 33.67 29.81 53.73
C ARG A 310 34.16 29.53 55.17
N LEU A 311 35.36 30.00 55.48
CA LEU A 311 35.88 30.11 56.85
C LEU A 311 35.26 31.34 57.53
N SER A 312 34.52 31.09 58.61
CA SER A 312 34.12 32.10 59.59
C SER A 312 35.33 32.50 60.44
N ALA A 313 35.51 33.80 60.63
CA ALA A 313 36.60 34.40 61.39
C ALA A 313 36.58 34.00 62.88
N MET A 314 37.77 33.78 63.44
CA MET A 314 38.10 34.09 64.84
C MET A 314 39.61 34.35 65.00
N HIS A 315 39.90 35.49 65.65
CA HIS A 315 41.14 35.95 66.30
C HIS A 315 42.09 36.84 65.50
N GLY A 316 42.29 38.05 66.05
CA GLY A 316 43.24 39.07 65.65
C GLY A 316 42.64 40.46 65.69
#